data_AF-A0A914UFA6-F1
#
_entry.id   AF-A0A914UFA6-F1
#
_cell.length_a   1.000
_cell.length_b   1.000
_cell.length_c   1.000
_cell.angle_alpha   90.00
_cell.angle_beta   90.00
_cell.angle_gamma   90.00
#
_symmetry.space_group_name_H-M   'P 1'
#
loop_
_entity.id
_entity.type
_entity.pdbx_description
1 polymer ?
#
loop_
_entity_poly.entity_id
_entity_poly.type
_entity_poly.pdbx_seq_one_letter_code
_entity_poly.pdbx_strand_id
1 'polypeptide(L)'
;MPTHGAMTLAIFHFYELNVLPPEALELIQKAWDRTQDENEIMVDSRSFKIKRHELLQFSELQWLGDEVVDFYLNLIVKRSMNDDSNLPKIFAFPMVFFANLCSGGYEKVKRYTRKEDVFKKEIWLVPILRQKHWTLVTVDFRNQQIDYCDSLMGEYKEVFEILLSYMSSEFKDKKNEDFEINGWTFQHKKNIPTQLNGSDCGIFVCKYAEYVSRRAEFDFDQQDMPHFRKEMVWEILQQRLMNE
;
A
#
# COMPACT_ATOMS: atom_id res chain seq x y z
N MET A 1 46.67 7.95 -11.32
CA MET A 1 45.62 7.29 -10.54
C MET A 1 44.93 8.33 -9.68
N PRO A 2 43.66 8.68 -9.93
CA PRO A 2 42.84 9.37 -8.95
C PRO A 2 41.99 8.33 -8.21
N THR A 3 42.14 8.31 -6.89
CA THR A 3 41.35 7.52 -5.96
C THR A 3 39.89 7.93 -6.04
N HIS A 4 39.01 6.93 -6.19
CA HIS A 4 37.56 7.09 -6.22
C HIS A 4 37.09 7.70 -4.90
N GLY A 5 36.52 8.91 -4.96
CA GLY A 5 35.73 9.45 -3.88
C GLY A 5 34.48 8.59 -3.74
N ALA A 6 34.36 7.90 -2.61
CA ALA A 6 33.10 7.28 -2.21
C ALA A 6 32.07 8.41 -2.07
N MET A 7 31.08 8.43 -2.97
CA MET A 7 29.84 9.16 -2.70
C MET A 7 29.18 8.49 -1.51
N THR A 8 29.31 9.11 -0.34
CA THR A 8 28.44 8.82 0.79
C THR A 8 27.02 9.12 0.34
N LEU A 9 26.24 8.07 0.06
CA LEU A 9 24.78 8.22 -0.06
C LEU A 9 24.32 8.84 1.26
N ALA A 10 23.83 10.07 1.19
CA ALA A 10 23.11 10.66 2.30
C ALA A 10 21.93 9.72 2.63
N ILE A 11 21.96 9.14 3.81
CA ILE A 11 20.83 8.41 4.37
C ILE A 11 19.76 9.47 4.64
N PHE A 12 18.84 9.66 3.70
CA PHE A 12 17.63 10.42 3.98
C PHE A 12 16.80 9.58 4.95
N HIS A 13 16.83 9.93 6.24
CA HIS A 13 15.78 9.51 7.17
C HIS A 13 14.49 10.14 6.63
N PHE A 14 13.56 9.30 6.21
CA PHE A 14 12.37 9.72 5.52
C PHE A 14 11.31 10.24 6.50
N TYR A 15 11.38 9.94 7.80
CA TYR A 15 10.43 10.47 8.78
C TYR A 15 11.04 10.78 10.16
N GLU A 16 11.00 12.05 10.58
CA GLU A 16 10.55 12.32 11.96
C GLU A 16 9.03 12.08 11.94
N LEU A 17 8.47 11.33 12.89
CA LEU A 17 7.02 11.11 12.95
C LEU A 17 6.28 12.44 12.77
N ASN A 18 5.34 12.44 11.83
CA ASN A 18 4.58 13.62 11.52
C ASN A 18 3.93 14.19 12.76
N VAL A 19 4.11 15.49 13.00
CA VAL A 19 3.35 16.14 14.05
C VAL A 19 1.93 16.32 13.55
N LEU A 20 1.00 15.57 14.14
CA LEU A 20 -0.43 15.72 13.86
C LEU A 20 -0.84 17.18 14.13
N PRO A 21 -1.61 17.81 13.23
CA PRO A 21 -2.04 19.19 13.44
C PRO A 21 -2.96 19.28 14.66
N PRO A 22 -3.04 20.44 15.34
CA PRO A 22 -3.78 20.59 16.60
C PRO A 22 -5.23 20.10 16.53
N GLU A 23 -5.90 20.31 15.39
CA GLU A 23 -7.27 19.89 15.14
C GLU A 23 -7.45 18.38 14.93
N ALA A 24 -6.37 17.64 14.66
CA ALA A 24 -6.44 16.22 14.35
C ALA A 24 -6.99 15.41 15.52
N LEU A 25 -6.58 15.74 16.75
CA LEU A 25 -7.00 15.01 17.94
C LEU A 25 -8.52 15.10 18.15
N GLU A 26 -9.12 16.26 17.90
CA GLU A 26 -10.57 16.44 18.03
C GLU A 26 -11.32 15.62 16.97
N LEU A 27 -10.84 15.63 15.73
CA LEU A 27 -11.44 14.84 14.64
C LEU A 27 -11.35 13.34 14.89
N ILE A 28 -10.19 12.86 15.37
CA ILE A 28 -9.97 11.45 15.69
C ILE A 28 -10.86 11.03 16.87
N GLN A 29 -10.94 11.85 17.92
CA GLN A 29 -11.82 11.59 19.06
C GLN A 29 -13.29 11.51 18.63
N LYS A 30 -13.74 12.44 17.77
CA LYS A 30 -15.08 12.36 17.18
C LYS A 30 -15.27 11.09 16.39
N ALA A 31 -14.31 10.70 15.54
CA ALA A 31 -14.40 9.48 14.74
C ALA A 31 -14.43 8.20 15.58
N TRP A 32 -13.75 8.18 16.74
CA TRP A 32 -13.70 7.06 17.67
C TRP A 32 -14.77 7.07 18.76
N ASP A 33 -15.71 8.01 18.73
CA ASP A 33 -16.83 8.05 19.68
C ASP A 33 -17.79 6.88 19.44
N ARG A 34 -17.67 5.85 20.27
CA ARG A 34 -18.51 4.64 20.26
C ARG A 34 -19.95 4.88 20.72
N THR A 35 -20.29 6.09 21.18
CA THR A 35 -21.66 6.45 21.56
C THR A 35 -22.49 6.95 20.37
N GLN A 36 -21.84 7.27 19.24
CA GLN A 36 -22.49 7.71 18.01
C GLN A 36 -22.86 6.51 17.10
N ASP A 37 -23.64 6.78 16.05
CA ASP A 37 -24.04 5.75 15.07
C ASP A 37 -22.82 5.24 14.28
N GLU A 38 -22.51 3.95 14.44
CA GLU A 38 -21.42 3.28 13.73
C GLU A 38 -21.63 3.23 12.21
N ASN A 39 -22.87 3.41 11.72
CA ASN A 39 -23.18 3.43 10.29
C ASN A 39 -23.12 4.83 9.67
N GLU A 40 -22.84 5.87 10.45
CA GLU A 40 -22.68 7.23 9.95
C GLU A 40 -21.55 7.29 8.91
N ILE A 41 -21.85 7.85 7.73
CA ILE A 41 -20.85 8.05 6.68
C ILE A 41 -19.93 9.21 7.09
N MET A 42 -18.68 8.89 7.41
CA MET A 42 -17.66 9.86 7.83
C MET A 42 -16.91 10.44 6.63
N VAL A 43 -16.78 9.66 5.56
CA VAL A 43 -16.17 10.06 4.30
C VAL A 43 -17.05 9.56 3.16
N ASP A 44 -17.52 10.48 2.32
CA ASP A 44 -18.18 10.16 1.05
C ASP A 44 -17.30 10.64 -0.11
N SER A 45 -16.59 9.70 -0.73
CA SER A 45 -15.85 9.94 -1.96
C SER A 45 -16.59 9.28 -3.13
N ARG A 46 -16.30 9.70 -4.37
CA ARG A 46 -16.98 9.14 -5.56
C ARG A 46 -16.95 7.61 -5.67
N SER A 47 -16.02 6.93 -4.99
CA SER A 47 -15.83 5.48 -5.11
C SER A 47 -15.81 4.74 -3.77
N PHE A 48 -15.81 5.43 -2.63
CA PHE A 48 -15.73 4.84 -1.29
C PHE A 48 -16.61 5.58 -0.31
N LYS A 49 -17.22 4.84 0.63
CA LYS A 49 -18.05 5.39 1.69
C LYS A 49 -17.57 4.84 3.02
N ILE A 50 -16.61 5.53 3.63
CA ILE A 50 -16.07 5.12 4.93
C ILE A 50 -17.05 5.57 6.00
N LYS A 51 -17.59 4.63 6.76
CA LYS A 51 -18.42 4.93 7.91
C LYS A 51 -17.58 4.97 9.19
N ARG A 52 -18.25 5.29 10.29
CA ARG A 52 -17.64 5.32 11.61
C ARG A 52 -17.09 3.96 12.03
N HIS A 53 -17.76 2.87 11.72
CA HIS A 53 -17.31 1.52 12.09
C HIS A 53 -15.93 1.18 11.51
N GLU A 54 -15.62 1.64 10.30
CA GLU A 54 -14.32 1.49 9.67
C GLU A 54 -13.25 2.31 10.41
N LEU A 55 -13.55 3.56 10.78
CA LEU A 55 -12.61 4.39 11.54
C LEU A 55 -12.35 3.85 12.94
N LEU A 56 -13.34 3.20 13.56
CA LEU A 56 -13.18 2.51 14.84
C LEU A 56 -12.19 1.34 14.78
N GLN A 57 -11.90 0.76 13.60
CA GLN A 57 -10.88 -0.29 13.44
C GLN A 57 -9.44 0.23 13.62
N PHE A 58 -9.26 1.54 13.56
CA PHE A 58 -7.97 2.16 13.89
C PHE A 58 -7.79 2.35 15.40
N SER A 59 -8.87 2.29 16.19
CA SER A 59 -8.77 2.25 17.65
C SER A 59 -8.09 0.94 18.10
N GLU A 60 -7.39 1.00 19.24
CA GLU A 60 -6.38 0.05 19.69
C GLU A 60 -6.61 -1.44 19.36
N LEU A 61 -5.57 -2.06 18.79
CA LEU A 61 -5.43 -3.50 18.53
C LEU A 61 -6.53 -4.16 17.67
N GLN A 62 -7.34 -3.37 16.94
CA GLN A 62 -8.30 -3.91 15.99
C GLN A 62 -7.67 -4.19 14.62
N TRP A 63 -8.26 -5.14 13.89
CA TRP A 63 -7.89 -5.45 12.51
C TRP A 63 -8.53 -4.48 11.55
N LEU A 64 -7.75 -4.04 10.57
CA LEU A 64 -8.28 -3.26 9.46
C LEU A 64 -9.05 -4.17 8.48
N GLY A 65 -10.23 -3.69 8.07
CA GLY A 65 -11.03 -4.25 7.00
C GLY A 65 -10.47 -3.93 5.62
N ASP A 66 -11.06 -4.55 4.61
CA ASP A 66 -10.75 -4.34 3.20
C ASP A 66 -11.01 -2.90 2.73
N GLU A 67 -12.16 -2.33 3.09
CA GLU A 67 -12.57 -1.00 2.61
C GLU A 67 -11.59 0.12 3.00
N VAL A 68 -11.02 0.07 4.22
CA VAL A 68 -10.06 1.07 4.69
C VAL A 68 -8.68 0.90 4.05
N VAL A 69 -8.23 -0.34 3.81
CA VAL A 69 -6.96 -0.59 3.13
C VAL A 69 -7.06 -0.14 1.68
N ASP A 70 -8.13 -0.52 0.96
CA ASP A 70 -8.35 -0.09 -0.42
C ASP A 70 -8.47 1.43 -0.53
N PHE A 71 -9.18 2.08 0.40
CA PHE A 71 -9.28 3.54 0.42
C PHE A 71 -7.93 4.22 0.66
N TYR A 72 -7.14 3.73 1.62
CA TYR A 72 -5.82 4.29 1.91
C TYR A 72 -4.86 4.17 0.73
N LEU A 73 -4.83 3.01 0.06
CA LEU A 73 -4.04 2.85 -1.17
C LEU A 73 -4.51 3.79 -2.29
N ASN A 74 -5.80 4.13 -2.35
CA ASN A 74 -6.31 5.13 -3.28
C ASN A 74 -5.86 6.57 -2.92
N LEU A 75 -5.63 6.89 -1.65
CA LEU A 75 -4.99 8.17 -1.28
C LEU A 75 -3.55 8.25 -1.80
N ILE A 76 -2.79 7.15 -1.72
CA ILE A 76 -1.44 7.05 -2.30
C ILE A 76 -1.48 7.23 -3.82
N VAL A 77 -2.41 6.56 -4.50
CA VAL A 77 -2.61 6.72 -5.96
C VAL A 77 -2.96 8.17 -6.30
N LYS A 78 -3.91 8.78 -5.59
CA LYS A 78 -4.30 10.19 -5.78
C LYS A 78 -3.11 11.15 -5.62
N ARG A 79 -2.29 10.98 -4.58
CA ARG A 79 -1.06 11.78 -4.40
C ARG A 79 -0.12 11.62 -5.59
N SER A 80 0.08 10.39 -6.07
CA SER A 80 0.97 10.12 -7.21
C SER A 80 0.52 10.73 -8.54
N MET A 81 -0.76 11.12 -8.66
CA MET A 81 -1.27 11.79 -9.85
C MET A 81 -0.82 13.26 -9.95
N ASN A 82 -0.26 13.85 -8.89
CA ASN A 82 0.31 15.19 -8.96
C ASN A 82 1.57 15.18 -9.84
N ASP A 83 1.49 15.82 -11.01
CA ASP A 83 2.58 15.89 -11.99
C ASP A 83 3.73 16.82 -11.57
N ASP A 84 3.48 17.72 -10.61
CA ASP A 84 4.52 18.59 -10.04
C ASP A 84 5.40 17.85 -9.02
N SER A 85 5.03 16.63 -8.63
CA SER A 85 5.80 15.80 -7.72
C SER A 85 6.80 14.92 -8.50
N ASN A 86 8.06 14.85 -8.04
CA ASN A 86 9.07 13.89 -8.53
C ASN A 86 8.81 12.45 -8.02
N LEU A 87 7.57 12.13 -7.67
CA LEU A 87 7.20 10.85 -7.06
C LEU A 87 6.81 9.82 -8.14
N PRO A 88 7.06 8.52 -7.88
CA PRO A 88 6.65 7.47 -8.79
C PRO A 88 5.16 7.49 -9.08
N LYS A 89 4.77 7.25 -10.34
CA LYS A 89 3.35 7.02 -10.68
C LYS A 89 2.90 5.65 -10.19
N ILE A 90 1.83 5.61 -9.39
CA ILE A 90 1.37 4.40 -8.69
C ILE A 90 0.10 3.85 -9.32
N PHE A 91 -0.03 2.52 -9.30
CA PHE A 91 -1.31 1.83 -9.45
C PHE A 91 -1.52 0.86 -8.28
N ALA A 92 -2.67 0.93 -7.64
CA ALA A 92 -3.05 0.01 -6.58
C ALA A 92 -4.17 -0.90 -7.06
N PHE A 93 -3.96 -2.21 -6.95
CA PHE A 93 -5.02 -3.17 -7.18
C PHE A 93 -5.94 -3.22 -5.95
N PRO A 94 -7.27 -3.35 -6.14
CA PRO A 94 -8.18 -3.57 -5.02
C PRO A 94 -7.87 -4.93 -4.37
N MET A 95 -8.09 -5.07 -3.07
CA MET A 95 -7.68 -6.25 -2.31
C MET A 95 -8.25 -7.58 -2.81
N VAL A 96 -9.44 -7.53 -3.42
CA VAL A 96 -10.09 -8.71 -4.00
C VAL A 96 -9.39 -9.22 -5.27
N PHE A 97 -8.52 -8.42 -5.88
CA PHE A 97 -7.83 -8.75 -7.13
C PHE A 97 -7.05 -10.05 -7.03
N PHE A 98 -6.14 -10.17 -6.06
CA PHE A 98 -5.25 -11.31 -5.98
C PHE A 98 -6.02 -12.61 -5.67
N ALA A 99 -7.02 -12.54 -4.78
CA ALA A 99 -7.90 -13.68 -4.49
C ALA A 99 -8.73 -14.12 -5.72
N ASN A 100 -9.18 -13.16 -6.53
CA ASN A 100 -9.88 -13.44 -7.79
C ASN A 100 -8.95 -14.02 -8.86
N LEU A 101 -7.71 -13.54 -8.93
CA LEU A 101 -6.70 -14.11 -9.80
C LEU A 101 -6.39 -15.57 -9.42
N CYS A 102 -6.18 -15.87 -8.14
CA CYS A 102 -5.94 -17.25 -7.68
C CYS A 102 -7.13 -18.19 -7.96
N SER A 103 -8.36 -17.70 -7.78
CA SER A 103 -9.56 -18.55 -7.89
C SER A 103 -10.07 -18.73 -9.32
N GLY A 104 -9.80 -17.80 -10.23
CA GLY A 104 -10.37 -17.81 -11.58
C GLY A 104 -9.42 -17.42 -12.71
N GLY A 105 -8.13 -17.25 -12.42
CA GLY A 105 -7.12 -16.88 -13.40
C GLY A 105 -7.35 -15.50 -14.02
N TYR A 106 -6.66 -15.24 -15.13
CA TYR A 106 -6.69 -13.96 -15.84
C TYR A 106 -8.11 -13.53 -16.24
N GLU A 107 -8.95 -14.47 -16.68
CA GLU A 107 -10.31 -14.20 -17.14
C GLU A 107 -11.19 -13.49 -16.10
N LYS A 108 -10.99 -13.80 -14.81
CA LYS A 108 -11.74 -13.19 -13.71
C LYS A 108 -11.29 -11.75 -13.40
N VAL A 109 -10.07 -11.38 -13.80
CA VAL A 109 -9.44 -10.10 -13.44
C VAL A 109 -9.13 -9.18 -14.62
N LYS A 110 -9.22 -9.65 -15.88
CA LYS A 110 -8.86 -8.89 -17.10
C LYS A 110 -9.56 -7.54 -17.32
N ARG A 111 -10.62 -7.27 -16.55
CA ARG A 111 -11.40 -6.01 -16.59
C ARG A 111 -11.00 -4.99 -15.54
N TYR A 112 -10.15 -5.35 -14.57
CA TYR A 112 -9.75 -4.48 -13.46
C TYR A 112 -8.97 -3.25 -13.97
N THR A 113 -8.20 -3.43 -15.03
CA THR A 113 -7.33 -2.44 -15.68
C THR A 113 -7.96 -1.80 -16.93
N ARG A 114 -9.24 -2.05 -17.23
CA ARG A 114 -9.85 -1.65 -18.52
C ARG A 114 -9.85 -0.13 -18.81
N LYS A 115 -9.66 0.70 -17.77
CA LYS A 115 -9.70 2.16 -17.87
C LYS A 115 -8.31 2.81 -17.88
N GLU A 116 -7.26 2.04 -17.61
CA GLU A 116 -5.92 2.58 -17.40
C GLU A 116 -4.85 1.57 -17.80
N ASP A 117 -3.82 2.08 -18.46
CA ASP A 117 -2.66 1.31 -18.86
C ASP A 117 -1.69 1.15 -17.68
N VAL A 118 -1.85 0.06 -16.93
CA VAL A 118 -1.08 -0.19 -15.71
C VAL A 118 0.42 -0.31 -15.96
N PHE A 119 0.87 -0.69 -17.16
CA PHE A 119 2.30 -0.77 -17.51
C PHE A 119 2.96 0.59 -17.76
N LYS A 120 2.20 1.69 -17.82
CA LYS A 120 2.74 3.06 -17.82
C LYS A 120 3.05 3.58 -16.41
N LYS A 121 2.76 2.79 -15.39
CA LYS A 121 2.99 3.12 -13.99
C LYS A 121 4.36 2.63 -13.59
N GLU A 122 4.99 3.34 -12.66
CA GLU A 122 6.31 2.96 -12.17
C GLU A 122 6.21 1.87 -11.11
N ILE A 123 5.17 1.89 -10.28
CA ILE A 123 5.00 0.93 -9.19
C ILE A 123 3.56 0.41 -9.16
N TRP A 124 3.42 -0.91 -9.03
CA TRP A 124 2.15 -1.54 -8.62
C TRP A 124 2.17 -1.89 -7.14
N LEU A 125 1.03 -1.68 -6.50
CA LEU A 125 0.73 -2.11 -5.14
C LEU A 125 -0.37 -3.18 -5.20
N VAL A 126 -0.07 -4.38 -4.71
CA VAL A 126 -0.99 -5.52 -4.73
C VAL A 126 -1.18 -6.03 -3.31
N PRO A 127 -2.18 -5.53 -2.56
CA PRO A 127 -2.49 -6.04 -1.23
C PRO A 127 -3.04 -7.47 -1.32
N ILE A 128 -2.64 -8.31 -0.37
CA ILE A 128 -3.04 -9.71 -0.27
C ILE A 128 -3.52 -9.99 1.14
N LEU A 129 -4.77 -10.45 1.27
CA LEU A 129 -5.34 -10.96 2.51
C LEU A 129 -5.40 -12.48 2.48
N ARG A 130 -4.63 -13.16 3.36
CA ARG A 130 -4.65 -14.63 3.50
C ARG A 130 -4.78 -15.01 4.96
N GLN A 131 -5.74 -15.89 5.27
CA GLN A 131 -5.97 -16.39 6.63
C GLN A 131 -6.00 -15.28 7.69
N LYS A 132 -6.64 -14.14 7.36
CA LYS A 132 -6.75 -12.95 8.21
C LYS A 132 -5.42 -12.21 8.46
N HIS A 133 -4.42 -12.40 7.61
CA HIS A 133 -3.16 -11.68 7.62
C HIS A 133 -2.98 -10.87 6.34
N TRP A 134 -2.67 -9.59 6.50
CA TRP A 134 -2.41 -8.65 5.41
C TRP A 134 -0.93 -8.70 5.03
N THR A 135 -0.67 -8.80 3.74
CA THR A 135 0.67 -8.71 3.13
C THR A 135 0.60 -7.87 1.86
N LEU A 136 1.74 -7.40 1.36
CA LEU A 136 1.81 -6.54 0.18
C LEU A 136 2.80 -7.13 -0.83
N VAL A 137 2.40 -7.23 -2.09
CA VAL A 137 3.36 -7.35 -3.20
C VAL A 137 3.53 -5.99 -3.86
N THR A 138 4.77 -5.62 -4.14
CA THR A 138 5.11 -4.41 -4.90
C THR A 138 5.86 -4.78 -6.17
N VAL A 139 5.50 -4.19 -7.30
CA VAL A 139 6.18 -4.36 -8.59
C VAL A 139 6.78 -3.01 -8.98
N ASP A 140 8.10 -2.86 -8.94
CA ASP A 140 8.79 -1.64 -9.41
C ASP A 140 9.35 -1.89 -10.81
N PHE A 141 8.73 -1.29 -11.82
CA PHE A 141 9.10 -1.47 -13.23
C PHE A 141 10.45 -0.83 -13.57
N ARG A 142 10.84 0.24 -12.87
CA ARG A 142 12.12 0.91 -13.10
C ARG A 142 13.28 0.07 -12.60
N ASN A 143 13.10 -0.54 -11.44
CA ASN A 143 14.11 -1.40 -10.83
C ASN A 143 14.00 -2.87 -11.25
N GLN A 144 12.97 -3.22 -12.04
CA GLN A 144 12.66 -4.59 -12.46
C GLN A 144 12.62 -5.54 -11.26
N GLN A 145 11.83 -5.17 -10.24
CA GLN A 145 11.83 -5.86 -8.96
C GLN A 145 10.41 -6.15 -8.47
N ILE A 146 10.19 -7.38 -8.01
CA ILE A 146 8.96 -7.79 -7.32
C ILE A 146 9.31 -8.19 -5.89
N ASP A 147 8.78 -7.43 -4.95
CA ASP A 147 9.00 -7.64 -3.52
C ASP A 147 7.71 -8.16 -2.88
N TYR A 148 7.80 -9.21 -2.07
CA TYR A 148 6.76 -9.63 -1.14
C TYR A 148 7.12 -9.11 0.27
N CYS A 149 6.27 -8.24 0.80
CA CYS A 149 6.42 -7.63 2.12
C CYS A 149 5.42 -8.25 3.10
N ASP A 150 5.94 -8.86 4.15
CA ASP A 150 5.17 -9.51 5.21
C ASP A 150 5.75 -9.13 6.57
N SER A 151 4.97 -8.41 7.38
CA SER A 151 5.34 -7.94 8.72
C SER A 151 5.54 -9.06 9.74
N LEU A 152 5.12 -10.29 9.45
CA LEU A 152 5.40 -11.51 10.23
C LEU A 152 6.55 -12.34 9.65
N MET A 153 7.28 -11.82 8.65
CA MET A 153 8.43 -12.48 8.00
C MET A 153 8.09 -13.82 7.32
N GLY A 154 6.80 -14.05 7.04
CA GLY A 154 6.32 -15.22 6.33
C GLY A 154 6.73 -15.23 4.86
N GLU A 155 6.38 -16.32 4.20
CA GLU A 155 6.64 -16.53 2.78
C GLU A 155 5.38 -17.01 2.09
N TYR A 156 5.24 -16.60 0.84
CA TYR A 156 4.26 -17.15 -0.07
C TYR A 156 4.98 -17.50 -1.37
N LYS A 157 5.30 -18.77 -1.55
CA LYS A 157 6.23 -19.22 -2.61
C LYS A 157 5.66 -19.04 -4.00
N GLU A 158 4.36 -19.28 -4.15
CA GLU A 158 3.64 -19.24 -5.42
C GLU A 158 3.27 -17.82 -5.85
N VAL A 159 3.46 -16.81 -4.97
CA VAL A 159 2.99 -15.43 -5.22
C VAL A 159 3.59 -14.83 -6.48
N PHE A 160 4.88 -15.06 -6.73
CA PHE A 160 5.59 -14.53 -7.88
C PHE A 160 5.13 -15.22 -9.15
N GLU A 161 4.99 -16.54 -9.15
CA GLU A 161 4.56 -17.31 -10.31
C GLU A 161 3.14 -16.92 -10.76
N ILE A 162 2.23 -16.72 -9.80
CA ILE A 162 0.86 -16.23 -10.05
C ILE A 162 0.89 -14.82 -10.65
N LEU A 163 1.68 -13.91 -10.06
CA LEU A 163 1.74 -12.53 -10.53
C LEU A 163 2.40 -12.42 -11.91
N LEU A 164 3.44 -13.21 -12.19
CA LEU A 164 4.10 -13.26 -13.50
C LEU A 164 3.19 -13.78 -14.59
N SER A 165 2.38 -14.80 -14.29
CA SER A 165 1.34 -15.30 -15.19
C SER A 165 0.31 -14.22 -15.51
N TYR A 166 -0.11 -13.44 -14.51
CA TYR A 166 -0.96 -12.27 -14.71
C TYR A 166 -0.29 -11.21 -15.58
N MET A 167 0.94 -10.79 -15.26
CA MET A 167 1.67 -9.76 -16.00
C MET A 167 1.82 -10.14 -17.48
N SER A 168 2.22 -11.37 -17.77
CA SER A 168 2.32 -11.89 -19.14
C SER A 168 0.98 -11.86 -19.86
N SER A 169 -0.09 -12.32 -19.22
CA SER A 169 -1.43 -12.37 -19.82
C SER A 169 -2.01 -10.98 -20.06
N GLU A 170 -1.85 -10.07 -19.10
CA GLU A 170 -2.32 -8.69 -19.18
C GLU A 170 -1.54 -7.93 -20.26
N PHE A 171 -0.21 -8.07 -20.31
CA PHE A 171 0.60 -7.42 -21.35
C PHE A 171 0.22 -7.94 -22.74
N LYS A 172 0.01 -9.25 -22.88
CA LYS A 172 -0.44 -9.85 -24.14
C LYS A 172 -1.79 -9.32 -24.58
N ASP A 173 -2.77 -9.26 -23.67
CA ASP A 173 -4.12 -8.80 -23.98
C ASP A 173 -4.17 -7.29 -24.31
N LYS A 174 -3.40 -6.46 -23.59
CA LYS A 174 -3.45 -4.99 -23.75
C LYS A 174 -2.47 -4.44 -24.79
N LYS A 175 -1.36 -5.13 -25.06
CA LYS A 175 -0.28 -4.67 -25.94
C LYS A 175 -0.08 -5.56 -27.16
N ASN A 176 -0.65 -6.77 -27.17
CA ASN A 176 -0.43 -7.77 -28.22
C ASN A 176 1.05 -8.18 -28.36
N GLU A 177 1.81 -8.08 -27.27
CA GLU A 177 3.23 -8.38 -27.17
C GLU A 177 3.48 -9.32 -25.99
N ASP A 178 4.63 -10.01 -25.97
CA ASP A 178 5.01 -10.86 -24.86
C ASP A 178 5.77 -10.02 -23.81
N PHE A 179 5.45 -10.22 -22.52
CA PHE A 179 6.12 -9.47 -21.45
C PHE A 179 7.53 -10.01 -21.23
N GLU A 180 8.54 -9.13 -21.32
CA GLU A 180 9.93 -9.51 -21.07
C GLU A 180 10.26 -9.46 -19.57
N ILE A 181 10.44 -10.63 -18.96
CA ILE A 181 10.79 -10.78 -17.55
C ILE A 181 12.30 -10.94 -17.30
N ASN A 182 13.11 -11.04 -18.35
CA ASN A 182 14.55 -11.22 -18.21
C ASN A 182 15.15 -10.05 -17.41
N GLY A 183 16.01 -10.37 -16.44
CA GLY A 183 16.66 -9.38 -15.59
C GLY A 183 15.86 -8.97 -14.34
N TRP A 184 14.61 -9.41 -14.20
CA TRP A 184 13.82 -9.11 -13.01
C TRP A 184 14.29 -9.87 -11.78
N THR A 185 14.17 -9.23 -10.61
CA THR A 185 14.48 -9.81 -9.30
C THR A 185 13.21 -10.04 -8.48
N PHE A 186 13.22 -11.10 -7.67
CA PHE A 186 12.09 -11.50 -6.84
C PHE A 186 12.59 -11.81 -5.44
N GLN A 187 11.96 -11.23 -4.42
CA GLN A 187 12.34 -11.51 -3.04
C GLN A 187 11.18 -11.37 -2.05
N HIS A 188 11.15 -12.28 -1.07
CA HIS A 188 10.44 -12.06 0.18
C HIS A 188 11.33 -11.15 1.03
N LYS A 189 10.98 -9.86 1.17
CA LYS A 189 11.84 -8.91 1.88
C LYS A 189 11.95 -9.32 3.35
N LYS A 190 13.19 -9.43 3.84
CA LYS A 190 13.49 -9.79 5.24
C LYS A 190 14.00 -8.63 6.09
N ASN A 191 14.55 -7.59 5.46
CA ASN A 191 15.06 -6.39 6.14
C ASN A 191 14.01 -5.29 6.13
N ILE A 192 12.85 -5.56 6.73
CA ILE A 192 11.72 -4.62 6.83
C ILE A 192 11.18 -4.60 8.27
N PRO A 193 10.55 -3.50 8.71
CA PRO A 193 9.95 -3.42 10.04
C PRO A 193 8.95 -4.56 10.28
N THR A 194 8.92 -5.16 11.46
CA THR A 194 8.05 -6.31 11.78
C THR A 194 6.98 -5.96 12.80
N GLN A 195 5.83 -6.65 12.71
CA GLN A 195 4.81 -6.54 13.74
C GLN A 195 5.15 -7.43 14.93
N LEU A 196 4.83 -6.95 16.14
CA LEU A 196 4.99 -7.70 17.39
C LEU A 196 3.63 -8.06 18.02
N ASN A 197 2.53 -7.76 17.35
CA ASN A 197 1.17 -8.13 17.74
C ASN A 197 0.42 -8.82 16.60
N GLY A 198 -0.82 -9.23 16.85
CA GLY A 198 -1.65 -9.93 15.87
C GLY A 198 -2.56 -9.03 15.02
N SER A 199 -2.48 -7.69 15.13
CA SER A 199 -3.52 -6.80 14.60
C SER A 199 -3.04 -5.65 13.73
N ASP A 200 -1.76 -5.32 13.75
CA ASP A 200 -1.22 -4.20 12.96
C ASP A 200 -0.88 -4.54 11.51
N CYS A 201 -1.04 -5.79 11.06
CA CYS A 201 -0.67 -6.20 9.68
C CYS A 201 -1.26 -5.28 8.59
N GLY A 202 -2.50 -4.80 8.76
CA GLY A 202 -3.11 -3.85 7.83
C GLY A 202 -2.45 -2.46 7.85
N ILE A 203 -1.99 -2.00 9.02
CA ILE A 203 -1.23 -0.74 9.18
C ILE A 203 0.14 -0.89 8.51
N PHE A 204 0.85 -1.99 8.77
CA PHE A 204 2.12 -2.30 8.12
C PHE A 204 1.99 -2.32 6.59
N VAL A 205 0.97 -2.98 6.02
CA VAL A 205 0.73 -2.96 4.57
C VAL A 205 0.54 -1.54 4.04
N CYS A 206 -0.25 -0.71 4.72
CA CYS A 206 -0.47 0.67 4.32
C CYS A 206 0.81 1.52 4.39
N LYS A 207 1.62 1.36 5.44
CA LYS A 207 2.89 2.09 5.59
C LYS A 207 3.97 1.58 4.64
N TYR A 208 4.09 0.27 4.41
CA TYR A 208 4.97 -0.26 3.37
C TYR A 208 4.63 0.32 1.99
N ALA A 209 3.34 0.35 1.64
CA ALA A 209 2.87 0.95 0.40
C ALA A 209 3.22 2.45 0.32
N GLU A 210 3.02 3.20 1.40
CA GLU A 210 3.30 4.64 1.44
C GLU A 210 4.80 4.93 1.23
N TYR A 211 5.69 4.18 1.88
CA TYR A 211 7.13 4.31 1.72
C TYR A 211 7.62 3.88 0.34
N VAL A 212 7.19 2.70 -0.14
CA VAL A 212 7.55 2.19 -1.47
C VAL A 212 7.08 3.15 -2.56
N SER A 213 5.89 3.72 -2.39
CA SER A 213 5.33 4.69 -3.34
C SER A 213 6.12 6.01 -3.46
N ARG A 214 7.10 6.22 -2.59
CA ARG A 214 8.04 7.35 -2.63
C ARG A 214 9.49 6.90 -2.88
N ARG A 215 9.72 5.60 -3.09
CA ARG A 215 11.06 4.96 -3.09
C ARG A 215 11.88 5.29 -1.84
N ALA A 216 11.21 5.34 -0.69
CA ALA A 216 11.85 5.56 0.60
C ALA A 216 12.21 4.22 1.26
N GLU A 217 13.30 4.22 2.03
CA GLU A 217 13.65 3.12 2.94
C GLU A 217 12.73 3.12 4.15
N PHE A 218 12.37 1.95 4.66
CA PHE A 218 11.56 1.85 5.86
C PHE A 218 12.38 2.21 7.09
N ASP A 219 12.03 3.30 7.77
CA ASP A 219 12.69 3.79 8.97
C ASP A 219 11.77 3.89 10.20
N PHE A 220 10.66 3.13 10.19
CA PHE A 220 9.71 3.01 11.29
C PHE A 220 9.80 1.64 11.98
N ASP A 221 9.21 1.50 13.16
CA ASP A 221 9.06 0.22 13.86
C ASP A 221 7.66 0.04 14.50
N GLN A 222 7.49 -1.03 15.27
CA GLN A 222 6.23 -1.36 15.94
C GLN A 222 5.76 -0.28 16.94
N GLN A 223 6.67 0.49 17.53
CA GLN A 223 6.37 1.55 18.49
C GLN A 223 5.64 2.73 17.84
N ASP A 224 5.74 2.86 16.51
CA ASP A 224 5.08 3.90 15.74
C ASP A 224 3.62 3.57 15.39
N MET A 225 3.19 2.31 15.52
CA MET A 225 1.83 1.89 15.13
C MET A 225 0.70 2.67 15.83
N PRO A 226 0.78 3.02 17.14
CA PRO A 226 -0.19 3.90 17.77
C PRO A 226 -0.26 5.29 17.15
N HIS A 227 0.87 5.81 16.66
CA HIS A 227 0.91 7.07 15.92
C HIS A 227 0.30 6.91 14.53
N PHE A 228 0.74 5.93 13.74
CA PHE A 228 0.21 5.69 12.40
C PHE A 228 -1.29 5.42 12.39
N ARG A 229 -1.84 4.74 13.40
CA ARG A 229 -3.29 4.57 13.54
C ARG A 229 -4.03 5.90 13.63
N LYS A 230 -3.48 6.89 14.34
CA LYS A 230 -4.05 8.24 14.45
C LYS A 230 -3.84 9.05 13.17
N GLU A 231 -2.62 9.01 12.63
CA GLU A 231 -2.27 9.64 11.35
C GLU A 231 -3.23 9.19 10.24
N MET A 232 -3.37 7.88 10.04
CA MET A 232 -4.22 7.33 8.99
C MET A 232 -5.69 7.73 9.15
N VAL A 233 -6.23 7.77 10.37
CA VAL A 233 -7.61 8.26 10.58
C VAL A 233 -7.74 9.72 10.14
N TRP A 234 -6.78 10.56 10.50
CA TRP A 234 -6.77 11.94 10.06
C TRP A 234 -6.66 12.04 8.53
N GLU A 235 -5.72 11.33 7.90
CA GLU A 235 -5.54 11.31 6.45
C GLU A 235 -6.81 10.85 5.71
N ILE A 236 -7.49 9.83 6.25
CA ILE A 236 -8.75 9.32 5.72
C ILE A 236 -9.85 10.37 5.80
N LEU A 237 -10.05 10.99 6.97
CA LEU A 237 -11.04 12.05 7.18
C LEU A 237 -10.78 13.27 6.29
N GLN A 238 -9.51 13.60 6.06
CA GLN A 238 -9.09 14.71 5.19
C GLN A 238 -9.04 14.33 3.71
N GLN A 239 -9.17 13.05 3.36
CA GLN A 239 -9.05 12.50 2.01
C GLN A 239 -7.74 12.92 1.31
N ARG A 240 -6.65 13.00 2.07
CA ARG A 240 -5.30 13.37 1.61
C ARG A 240 -4.24 12.82 2.57
N LEU A 241 -3.06 12.48 2.03
CA LEU A 241 -1.94 12.06 2.86
C LEU A 241 -1.28 13.27 3.52
N MET A 242 -0.56 13.03 4.62
CA MET A 242 0.34 14.02 5.18
C MET A 242 1.55 14.21 4.26
N ASN A 243 2.08 15.44 4.23
CA ASN A 243 3.24 15.85 3.42
C ASN A 243 3.07 15.58 1.91
N GLU A 244 1.99 16.13 1.34
CA GLU A 244 1.83 16.31 -0.11
C GLU A 244 2.79 17.37 -0.67
#